data_AF-A0A933K8N7-F1
#
_entry.id   AF-A0A933K8N7-F1
#
_cell.length_a   1.000
_cell.length_b   1.000
_cell.length_c   1.000
_cell.angle_alpha   90.00
_cell.angle_beta   90.00
_cell.angle_gamma   90.00
#
_symmetry.space_group_name_H-M   'P 1'
#
loop_
_entity.id
_entity.type
_entity.pdbx_description
1 polymer ?
#
loop_
_entity_poly.entity_id
_entity_poly.type
_entity_poly.pdbx_seq_one_letter_code
_entity_poly.pdbx_strand_id
1 'polypeptide(L)'
;MGQSFAHTILLLTFVVLTGIAGCNALTGLEGTKAREDRVATSGRIEGDEYNAGAKVNGKVDRIVVKEGQSVTQGTLLGSIFSDQLKAQLAAAQEEVRISQNRVAQAESSLAQSKADTTARVEQAQANLALSREQLAKARSAHKQSLAQLERTRLDVTSSSLEADQARANLKKTQAALSYNEKELGRHRNLLKEEAIARIKFEAAETQYVAAREENVAAAKQVERAVAGIEASRKNLVVAEASVDMGMATIKEAQASVEAARASVTLAQVGSFEAQVREKEVETAKGMLEKARRALESAQADLEDTRVHAPVNGTVLSKVVQPGEVISAGTPLVTLIDMDALYLRVFLPNHIAGKLRIGNPVKVVPDAFQREEFDAYVYQISDKAEFTPKNVETKDERTKLVFSVKIWLLSNKDRKLKPGMPAEATIDLTRTVSVGQEPVTTGKGD
;
A
#
# COMPACT_ATOMS: atom_id res chain seq x y z
N MET A 1 118.80 -67.38 8.10
CA MET A 1 119.50 -68.57 7.58
C MET A 1 118.46 -69.56 7.07
N GLY A 2 118.64 -70.06 5.84
CA GLY A 2 117.87 -71.16 5.21
C GLY A 2 116.62 -70.70 4.44
N GLN A 3 116.61 -70.51 3.11
CA GLN A 3 116.73 -71.49 1.98
C GLN A 3 115.59 -72.52 2.03
N SER A 4 114.58 -72.40 1.15
CA SER A 4 114.50 -73.01 -0.20
C SER A 4 114.29 -74.53 -0.15
N PHE A 5 113.15 -75.01 -0.66
CA PHE A 5 112.89 -76.31 -1.32
C PHE A 5 111.37 -76.37 -1.61
N ALA A 6 110.87 -75.88 -2.74
CA ALA A 6 110.92 -76.48 -4.08
C ALA A 6 110.30 -77.89 -4.15
N HIS A 7 109.04 -77.93 -4.61
CA HIS A 7 108.62 -78.75 -5.74
C HIS A 7 108.83 -80.26 -5.61
N THR A 8 108.11 -80.89 -4.69
CA THR A 8 107.79 -82.32 -4.81
C THR A 8 106.45 -82.58 -4.13
N ILE A 9 105.37 -82.30 -4.84
CA ILE A 9 104.02 -82.92 -4.81
C ILE A 9 103.20 -82.14 -5.87
N LEU A 10 103.73 -82.15 -7.09
CA LEU A 10 103.10 -81.68 -8.32
C LEU A 10 102.78 -82.96 -9.11
N LEU A 11 101.79 -83.74 -8.68
CA LEU A 11 101.18 -84.84 -9.46
C LEU A 11 99.99 -85.56 -8.78
N LEU A 12 99.29 -84.90 -7.84
CA LEU A 12 98.04 -85.40 -7.25
C LEU A 12 96.95 -84.32 -7.14
N THR A 13 97.10 -83.24 -7.93
CA THR A 13 96.20 -82.08 -8.02
C THR A 13 95.36 -82.06 -9.30
N PHE A 14 95.23 -83.19 -10.02
CA PHE A 14 94.55 -83.21 -11.33
C PHE A 14 93.33 -84.14 -11.46
N VAL A 15 92.85 -84.81 -10.39
CA VAL A 15 91.67 -85.70 -10.47
C VAL A 15 90.61 -85.45 -9.37
N VAL A 16 90.74 -84.39 -8.57
CA VAL A 16 89.73 -84.02 -7.56
C VAL A 16 89.15 -82.61 -7.79
N LEU A 17 89.41 -81.99 -8.95
CA LEU A 17 88.97 -80.62 -9.28
C LEU A 17 87.97 -80.50 -10.44
N THR A 18 87.23 -81.57 -10.76
CA THR A 18 86.09 -81.55 -11.71
C THR A 18 84.85 -82.24 -11.13
N GLY A 19 84.52 -81.93 -9.88
CA GLY A 19 83.40 -82.54 -9.15
C GLY A 19 82.58 -81.58 -8.28
N ILE A 20 82.79 -80.26 -8.36
CA ILE A 20 81.97 -79.24 -7.67
C ILE A 20 81.85 -77.99 -8.57
N ALA A 21 81.41 -78.20 -9.81
CA ALA A 21 80.99 -77.15 -10.73
C ALA A 21 79.62 -77.56 -11.31
N GLY A 22 78.57 -77.34 -10.53
CA GLY A 22 77.22 -77.70 -10.94
C GLY A 22 76.19 -77.83 -9.81
N CYS A 23 76.16 -76.91 -8.84
CA CYS A 23 74.95 -76.52 -8.09
C CYS A 23 75.29 -75.41 -7.07
N ASN A 24 75.65 -74.23 -7.56
CA ASN A 24 75.76 -73.01 -6.76
C ASN A 24 75.31 -71.83 -7.62
N ALA A 25 74.02 -71.84 -7.94
CA ALA A 25 73.32 -70.76 -8.63
C ALA A 25 71.82 -70.84 -8.29
N LEU A 26 71.47 -70.84 -7.00
CA LEU A 26 70.08 -70.73 -6.55
C LEU A 26 69.97 -70.24 -5.09
N THR A 27 70.65 -69.15 -4.77
CA THR A 27 70.32 -68.28 -3.63
C THR A 27 70.81 -66.88 -3.95
N GLY A 28 69.87 -65.96 -4.18
CA GLY A 28 70.18 -64.56 -4.51
C GLY A 28 69.46 -64.09 -5.75
N LEU A 29 68.18 -63.72 -5.58
CA LEU A 29 67.39 -62.72 -6.29
C LEU A 29 65.93 -62.88 -5.86
N GLU A 30 65.64 -62.72 -4.57
CA GLU A 30 64.32 -62.27 -4.16
C GLU A 30 64.25 -60.77 -4.50
N GLY A 31 63.96 -60.50 -5.77
CA GLY A 31 63.41 -59.21 -6.15
C GLY A 31 62.09 -59.05 -5.42
N THR A 32 62.06 -58.16 -4.43
CA THR A 32 60.82 -57.60 -3.93
C THR A 32 60.12 -56.94 -5.12
N LYS A 33 59.17 -57.65 -5.74
CA LYS A 33 58.13 -57.03 -6.56
C LYS A 33 57.43 -56.03 -5.66
N ALA A 34 57.81 -54.75 -5.78
CA ALA A 34 57.06 -53.67 -5.18
C ALA A 34 55.63 -53.75 -5.73
N ARG A 35 54.68 -53.81 -4.80
CA ARG A 35 53.23 -53.90 -4.98
C ARG A 35 52.75 -52.91 -6.07
N GLU A 36 52.35 -53.40 -7.25
CA GLU A 36 51.79 -52.58 -8.36
C GLU A 36 50.42 -51.98 -8.04
N ASP A 37 49.84 -52.34 -6.90
CA ASP A 37 48.46 -52.03 -6.50
C ASP A 37 48.31 -50.73 -5.68
N ARG A 38 49.43 -50.11 -5.28
CA ARG A 38 49.42 -48.87 -4.48
C ARG A 38 50.31 -47.80 -5.10
N VAL A 39 49.83 -46.56 -5.10
CA VAL A 39 50.54 -45.39 -5.63
C VAL A 39 50.86 -44.45 -4.47
N ALA A 40 52.14 -44.20 -4.24
CA ALA A 40 52.60 -43.15 -3.34
C ALA A 40 52.76 -41.84 -4.11
N THR A 41 52.28 -40.74 -3.54
CA THR A 41 52.39 -39.39 -4.12
C THR A 41 52.44 -38.36 -3.02
N SER A 42 52.97 -37.18 -3.29
CA SER A 42 52.98 -36.07 -2.35
C SER A 42 52.15 -34.91 -2.88
N GLY A 43 51.53 -34.20 -1.96
CA GLY A 43 50.65 -33.07 -2.27
C GLY A 43 50.57 -32.08 -1.13
N ARG A 44 49.65 -31.14 -1.25
CA ARG A 44 49.37 -30.14 -0.21
C ARG A 44 47.92 -30.19 0.21
N ILE A 45 47.70 -30.12 1.51
CA ILE A 45 46.36 -30.00 2.08
C ILE A 45 45.84 -28.60 1.75
N GLU A 46 44.66 -28.54 1.16
CA GLU A 46 43.93 -27.35 0.79
C GLU A 46 42.50 -27.47 1.34
N GLY A 47 41.77 -26.37 1.33
CA GLY A 47 40.33 -26.36 1.58
C GLY A 47 39.69 -25.30 0.70
N ASP A 48 38.37 -25.34 0.58
CA ASP A 48 37.67 -24.34 -0.20
C ASP A 48 37.63 -23.01 0.56
N GLU A 49 38.08 -21.95 -0.10
CA GLU A 49 38.16 -20.61 0.45
C GLU A 49 36.89 -19.82 0.11
N TYR A 50 36.25 -19.27 1.13
CA TYR A 50 35.05 -18.45 1.02
C TYR A 50 35.39 -16.99 1.32
N ASN A 51 35.23 -16.14 0.32
CA ASN A 51 35.54 -14.73 0.43
C ASN A 51 34.31 -13.94 0.92
N ALA A 52 34.41 -13.39 2.13
CA ALA A 52 33.42 -12.46 2.67
C ALA A 52 33.78 -11.03 2.24
N GLY A 53 33.16 -10.57 1.15
CA GLY A 53 33.44 -9.27 0.54
C GLY A 53 32.48 -8.15 0.91
N ALA A 54 32.92 -6.92 0.65
CA ALA A 54 32.11 -5.72 0.76
C ALA A 54 30.96 -5.79 -0.24
N LYS A 55 29.75 -5.44 0.19
CA LYS A 55 28.62 -5.24 -0.72
C LYS A 55 28.52 -3.79 -1.22
N VAL A 56 29.13 -2.87 -0.49
CA VAL A 56 29.10 -1.42 -0.76
C VAL A 56 30.51 -0.84 -0.79
N ASN A 57 30.65 0.29 -1.48
CA ASN A 57 31.89 1.06 -1.49
C ASN A 57 32.04 1.83 -0.17
N GLY A 58 33.26 1.93 0.35
CA GLY A 58 33.53 2.77 1.50
C GLY A 58 34.89 2.55 2.13
N LYS A 59 35.12 3.21 3.26
CA LYS A 59 36.37 3.06 4.03
C LYS A 59 36.18 1.98 5.10
N VAL A 60 37.10 1.04 5.24
CA VAL A 60 37.04 0.03 6.30
C VAL A 60 37.11 0.74 7.67
N ASP A 61 36.07 0.60 8.49
CA ASP A 61 36.04 1.15 9.86
C ASP A 61 36.90 0.26 10.76
N ARG A 62 36.56 -1.03 10.80
CA ARG A 62 37.26 -2.03 11.61
C ARG A 62 37.01 -3.44 11.10
N ILE A 63 37.96 -4.32 11.39
CA ILE A 63 37.79 -5.78 11.30
C ILE A 63 37.73 -6.30 12.72
N VAL A 64 36.61 -6.94 13.08
CA VAL A 64 36.34 -7.38 14.47
C VAL A 64 36.86 -8.80 14.75
N VAL A 65 37.27 -9.53 13.72
CA VAL A 65 37.80 -10.90 13.83
C VAL A 65 39.32 -10.96 13.66
N LYS A 66 39.92 -12.02 14.21
CA LYS A 66 41.36 -12.31 14.10
C LYS A 66 41.60 -13.54 13.21
N GLU A 67 42.77 -13.61 12.59
CA GLU A 67 43.20 -14.80 11.86
C GLU A 67 43.30 -15.99 12.82
N GLY A 68 42.85 -17.16 12.36
CA GLY A 68 42.71 -18.37 13.16
C GLY A 68 41.47 -18.41 14.05
N GLN A 69 40.64 -17.36 14.11
CA GLN A 69 39.39 -17.37 14.87
C GLN A 69 38.31 -18.16 14.13
N SER A 70 37.61 -19.06 14.84
CA SER A 70 36.41 -19.70 14.30
C SER A 70 35.18 -18.78 14.41
N VAL A 71 34.38 -18.75 13.36
CA VAL A 71 33.17 -17.94 13.23
C VAL A 71 32.01 -18.80 12.71
N THR A 72 30.80 -18.45 13.11
CA THR A 72 29.57 -19.05 12.54
C THR A 72 29.00 -18.14 11.46
N GLN A 73 28.20 -18.71 10.56
CA GLN A 73 27.42 -17.96 9.57
C GLN A 73 26.64 -16.83 10.26
N GLY A 74 26.62 -15.65 9.65
CA GLY A 74 26.00 -14.44 10.20
C GLY A 74 26.86 -13.66 11.22
N THR A 75 28.00 -14.20 11.66
CA THR A 75 28.92 -13.47 12.56
C THR A 75 29.44 -12.22 11.86
N LEU A 76 29.40 -11.06 12.54
CA LEU A 76 30.00 -9.83 12.05
C LEU A 76 31.53 -10.00 11.93
N LEU A 77 32.07 -9.78 10.73
CA LEU A 77 33.50 -9.88 10.43
C LEU A 77 34.18 -8.52 10.43
N GLY A 78 33.48 -7.51 9.93
CA GLY A 78 33.96 -6.13 9.87
C GLY A 78 32.86 -5.16 9.48
N SER A 79 33.15 -3.87 9.62
CA SER A 79 32.26 -2.80 9.22
C SER A 79 32.97 -1.81 8.30
N ILE A 80 32.19 -1.26 7.38
CA ILE A 80 32.58 -0.23 6.44
C ILE A 80 31.92 1.08 6.90
N PHE A 81 32.67 2.16 6.82
CA PHE A 81 32.19 3.50 7.08
C PHE A 81 31.92 4.22 5.76
N SER A 82 30.71 4.77 5.64
CA SER A 82 30.30 5.61 4.53
C SER A 82 29.50 6.80 5.03
N ASP A 83 30.08 8.00 4.93
CA ASP A 83 29.37 9.26 5.20
C ASP A 83 28.22 9.47 4.22
N GLN A 84 28.38 9.01 2.98
CA GLN A 84 27.37 9.12 1.94
C GLN A 84 26.11 8.32 2.30
N LEU A 85 26.25 7.05 2.71
CA LEU A 85 25.10 6.21 3.08
C LEU A 85 24.40 6.74 4.34
N LYS A 86 25.17 7.24 5.32
CA LYS A 86 24.58 7.90 6.50
C LYS A 86 23.81 9.17 6.13
N ALA A 87 24.36 10.00 5.25
CA ALA A 87 23.70 11.20 4.77
C ALA A 87 22.43 10.87 3.98
N GLN A 88 22.46 9.82 3.15
CA GLN A 88 21.29 9.32 2.41
C GLN A 88 20.20 8.81 3.34
N LEU A 89 20.56 8.05 4.40
CA LEU A 89 19.60 7.63 5.41
C LEU A 89 18.93 8.82 6.11
N ALA A 90 19.73 9.79 6.55
CA ALA A 90 19.21 10.99 7.20
C ALA A 90 18.28 11.80 6.27
N ALA A 91 18.64 11.95 5.00
CA ALA A 91 17.80 12.60 3.99
C ALA A 91 16.49 11.84 3.75
N ALA A 92 16.52 10.51 3.69
CA ALA A 92 15.32 9.69 3.51
C ALA A 92 14.40 9.74 4.73
N GLN A 93 14.95 9.76 5.96
CA GLN A 93 14.18 9.94 7.19
C GLN A 93 13.45 11.29 7.20
N GLU A 94 14.13 12.35 6.78
CA GLU A 94 13.53 13.68 6.70
C GLU A 94 12.44 13.77 5.63
N GLU A 95 12.63 13.12 4.47
CA GLU A 95 11.60 13.06 3.43
C GLU A 95 10.35 12.32 3.91
N VAL A 96 10.50 11.27 4.73
CA VAL A 96 9.36 10.61 5.39
C VAL A 96 8.64 11.60 6.32
N ARG A 97 9.38 12.36 7.14
CA ARG A 97 8.80 13.37 8.05
C ARG A 97 8.06 14.46 7.26
N ILE A 98 8.64 14.97 6.19
CA ILE A 98 8.02 15.97 5.29
C ILE A 98 6.74 15.40 4.68
N SER A 99 6.80 14.17 4.16
CA SER A 99 5.64 13.52 3.54
C SER A 99 4.53 13.23 4.55
N GLN A 100 4.87 12.87 5.80
CA GLN A 100 3.88 12.74 6.89
C GLN A 100 3.17 14.05 7.18
N ASN A 101 3.91 15.16 7.26
CA ASN A 101 3.32 16.48 7.46
C ASN A 101 2.40 16.88 6.29
N ARG A 102 2.76 16.53 5.04
CA ARG A 102 1.90 16.75 3.87
C ARG A 102 0.60 15.95 3.97
N VAL A 103 0.65 14.70 4.42
CA VAL A 103 -0.56 13.89 4.67
C VAL A 103 -1.43 14.56 5.74
N ALA A 104 -0.85 14.96 6.87
CA ALA A 104 -1.60 15.61 7.94
C ALA A 104 -2.25 16.93 7.48
N GLN A 105 -1.53 17.74 6.69
CA GLN A 105 -2.06 18.98 6.11
C GLN A 105 -3.21 18.70 5.12
N ALA A 106 -3.07 17.70 4.25
CA ALA A 106 -4.10 17.30 3.31
C ALA A 106 -5.36 16.78 4.04
N GLU A 107 -5.18 15.96 5.09
CA GLU A 107 -6.28 15.44 5.90
C GLU A 107 -7.03 16.54 6.66
N SER A 108 -6.29 17.51 7.23
CA SER A 108 -6.90 18.70 7.86
C SER A 108 -7.70 19.52 6.84
N SER A 109 -7.17 19.71 5.63
CA SER A 109 -7.85 20.46 4.56
C SER A 109 -9.11 19.74 4.08
N LEU A 110 -9.08 18.40 4.01
CA LEU A 110 -10.25 17.58 3.71
C LEU A 110 -11.31 17.69 4.81
N ALA A 111 -10.90 17.61 6.08
CA ALA A 111 -11.82 17.74 7.22
C ALA A 111 -12.51 19.11 7.22
N GLN A 112 -11.76 20.19 6.98
CA GLN A 112 -12.31 21.54 6.85
C GLN A 112 -13.29 21.64 5.67
N SER A 113 -12.93 21.15 4.49
CA SER A 113 -13.81 21.16 3.31
C SER A 113 -15.11 20.37 3.54
N LYS A 114 -15.05 19.23 4.23
CA LYS A 114 -16.24 18.46 4.62
C LYS A 114 -17.12 19.25 5.60
N ALA A 115 -16.53 19.84 6.63
CA ALA A 115 -17.24 20.64 7.62
C ALA A 115 -17.92 21.87 6.98
N ASP A 116 -17.20 22.60 6.12
CA ASP A 116 -17.72 23.75 5.38
C ASP A 116 -18.88 23.35 4.46
N THR A 117 -18.78 22.20 3.78
CA THR A 117 -19.86 21.67 2.93
C THR A 117 -21.10 21.33 3.76
N THR A 118 -20.93 20.63 4.89
CA THR A 118 -22.04 20.29 5.79
C THR A 118 -22.72 21.55 6.32
N ALA A 119 -21.95 22.53 6.80
CA ALA A 119 -22.48 23.79 7.29
C ALA A 119 -23.27 24.57 6.22
N ARG A 120 -22.76 24.63 4.98
CA ARG A 120 -23.46 25.26 3.85
C ARG A 120 -24.78 24.55 3.51
N VAL A 121 -24.78 23.21 3.53
CA VAL A 121 -25.99 22.41 3.28
C VAL A 121 -27.02 22.64 4.38
N GLU A 122 -26.62 22.61 5.65
CA GLU A 122 -27.52 22.87 6.79
C GLU A 122 -28.12 24.27 6.71
N GLN A 123 -27.30 25.30 6.44
CA GLN A 123 -27.77 26.67 6.26
C GLN A 123 -28.78 26.79 5.11
N ALA A 124 -28.50 26.16 3.97
CA ALA A 124 -29.41 26.16 2.82
C ALA A 124 -30.72 25.41 3.12
N GLN A 125 -30.65 24.29 3.85
CA GLN A 125 -31.83 23.54 4.28
C GLN A 125 -32.69 24.32 5.27
N ALA A 126 -32.06 25.05 6.21
CA ALA A 126 -32.75 25.95 7.12
C ALA A 126 -33.50 27.06 6.34
N ASN A 127 -32.85 27.68 5.35
CA ASN A 127 -33.49 28.68 4.50
C ASN A 127 -34.65 28.11 3.67
N LEU A 128 -34.52 26.87 3.17
CA LEU A 128 -35.60 26.16 2.50
C LEU A 128 -36.78 25.88 3.46
N ALA A 129 -36.52 25.51 4.71
CA ALA A 129 -37.55 25.31 5.71
C ALA A 129 -38.32 26.62 5.99
N LEU A 130 -37.60 27.73 6.18
CA LEU A 130 -38.19 29.06 6.35
C LEU A 130 -39.05 29.46 5.14
N SER A 131 -38.55 29.27 3.91
CA SER A 131 -39.30 29.58 2.69
C SER A 131 -40.58 28.72 2.56
N ARG A 132 -40.53 27.44 2.95
CA ARG A 132 -41.71 26.56 2.97
C ARG A 132 -42.73 27.01 4.01
N GLU A 133 -42.28 27.47 5.17
CA GLU A 133 -43.15 28.02 6.21
C GLU A 133 -43.85 29.30 5.72
N GLN A 134 -43.13 30.19 5.05
CA GLN A 134 -43.71 31.40 4.44
C GLN A 134 -44.77 31.05 3.40
N LEU A 135 -44.53 30.05 2.54
CA LEU A 135 -45.53 29.56 1.60
C LEU A 135 -46.76 28.99 2.31
N ALA A 136 -46.59 28.25 3.41
CA ALA A 136 -47.69 27.73 4.20
C ALA A 136 -48.53 28.86 4.83
N LYS A 137 -47.86 29.89 5.37
CA LYS A 137 -48.52 31.10 5.89
C LYS A 137 -49.29 31.85 4.79
N ALA A 138 -48.68 32.05 3.62
CA ALA A 138 -49.34 32.69 2.47
C ALA A 138 -50.59 31.92 2.00
N ARG A 139 -50.51 30.59 1.93
CA ARG A 139 -51.66 29.72 1.59
C ARG A 139 -52.77 29.82 2.62
N SER A 140 -52.43 29.85 3.91
CA SER A 140 -53.41 30.01 5.00
C SER A 140 -54.12 31.36 4.91
N ALA A 141 -53.36 32.45 4.71
CA ALA A 141 -53.91 33.80 4.55
C ALA A 141 -54.83 33.88 3.32
N HIS A 142 -54.41 33.34 2.17
CA HIS A 142 -55.27 33.30 0.97
C HIS A 142 -56.56 32.50 1.19
N LYS A 143 -56.51 31.37 1.92
CA LYS A 143 -57.71 30.62 2.30
C LYS A 143 -58.67 31.46 3.15
N GLN A 144 -58.15 32.28 4.06
CA GLN A 144 -58.96 33.23 4.83
C GLN A 144 -59.59 34.31 3.93
N SER A 145 -58.83 34.84 2.96
CA SER A 145 -59.35 35.80 1.98
C SER A 145 -60.47 35.20 1.12
N LEU A 146 -60.36 33.94 0.70
CA LEU A 146 -61.42 33.23 -0.03
C LEU A 146 -62.69 33.08 0.81
N ALA A 147 -62.56 32.69 2.08
CA ALA A 147 -63.70 32.60 2.98
C ALA A 147 -64.35 33.97 3.24
N GLN A 148 -63.55 35.04 3.31
CA GLN A 148 -64.07 36.41 3.43
C GLN A 148 -64.79 36.86 2.16
N LEU A 149 -64.27 36.55 0.97
CA LEU A 149 -64.93 36.81 -0.30
C LEU A 149 -66.31 36.14 -0.37
N GLU A 150 -66.40 34.89 0.06
CA GLU A 150 -67.67 34.15 0.11
C GLU A 150 -68.68 34.84 1.04
N ARG A 151 -68.26 35.25 2.24
CA ARG A 151 -69.11 36.03 3.17
C ARG A 151 -69.61 37.32 2.54
N THR A 152 -68.73 38.10 1.93
CA THR A 152 -69.11 39.38 1.32
C THR A 152 -70.06 39.19 0.12
N ARG A 153 -69.95 38.08 -0.62
CA ARG A 153 -70.91 37.72 -1.69
C ARG A 153 -72.29 37.42 -1.12
N LEU A 154 -72.36 36.74 0.03
CA LEU A 154 -73.61 36.51 0.74
C LEU A 154 -74.21 37.83 1.25
N ASP A 155 -73.38 38.77 1.74
CA ASP A 155 -73.83 40.08 2.20
C ASP A 155 -74.43 40.94 1.07
N VAL A 156 -73.85 40.87 -0.14
CA VAL A 156 -74.46 41.53 -1.32
C VAL A 156 -75.80 40.90 -1.66
N THR A 157 -75.89 39.57 -1.57
CA THR A 157 -77.14 38.84 -1.82
C THR A 157 -78.22 39.21 -0.81
N SER A 158 -77.88 39.26 0.49
CA SER A 158 -78.82 39.65 1.55
C SER A 158 -79.26 41.11 1.40
N SER A 159 -78.33 42.03 1.12
CA SER A 159 -78.63 43.45 0.86
C SER A 159 -79.55 43.62 -0.34
N SER A 160 -79.35 42.80 -1.40
CA SER A 160 -80.22 42.82 -2.58
C SER A 160 -81.64 42.37 -2.25
N LEU A 161 -81.79 41.32 -1.44
CA LEU A 161 -83.08 40.82 -1.01
C LEU A 161 -83.84 41.86 -0.16
N GLU A 162 -83.15 42.55 0.75
CA GLU A 162 -83.72 43.64 1.55
C GLU A 162 -84.23 44.79 0.68
N ALA A 163 -83.46 45.18 -0.35
CA ALA A 163 -83.89 46.22 -1.29
C ALA A 163 -85.10 45.79 -2.12
N ASP A 164 -85.17 44.53 -2.55
CA ASP A 164 -86.32 44.00 -3.28
C ASP A 164 -87.59 43.98 -2.42
N GLN A 165 -87.47 43.62 -1.14
CA GLN A 165 -88.58 43.73 -0.18
C GLN A 165 -89.02 45.17 0.05
N ALA A 166 -88.07 46.10 0.20
CA ALA A 166 -88.36 47.53 0.34
C ALA A 166 -89.07 48.09 -0.91
N ARG A 167 -88.63 47.68 -2.11
CA ARG A 167 -89.26 48.06 -3.39
C ARG A 167 -90.67 47.50 -3.52
N ALA A 168 -90.89 46.26 -3.10
CA ALA A 168 -92.22 45.66 -3.07
C ALA A 168 -93.17 46.44 -2.12
N ASN A 169 -92.67 46.84 -0.94
CA ASN A 169 -93.45 47.66 -0.01
C ASN A 169 -93.73 49.07 -0.57
N LEU A 170 -92.74 49.70 -1.21
CA LEU A 170 -92.94 50.97 -1.91
C LEU A 170 -94.04 50.84 -2.97
N LYS A 171 -94.03 49.78 -3.79
CA LYS A 171 -95.07 49.55 -4.79
C LYS A 171 -96.46 49.42 -4.17
N LYS A 172 -96.57 48.75 -3.01
CA LYS A 172 -97.82 48.64 -2.24
C LYS A 172 -98.32 50.01 -1.76
N THR A 173 -97.45 50.81 -1.15
CA THR A 173 -97.81 52.16 -0.65
C THR A 173 -98.09 53.14 -1.79
N GLN A 174 -97.42 53.03 -2.94
CA GLN A 174 -97.69 53.82 -4.14
C GLN A 174 -99.10 53.53 -4.68
N ALA A 175 -99.49 52.26 -4.73
CA ALA A 175 -100.85 51.87 -5.12
C ALA A 175 -101.90 52.45 -4.16
N ALA A 176 -101.64 52.41 -2.85
CA ALA A 176 -102.51 53.00 -1.83
C ALA A 176 -102.59 54.53 -1.96
N LEU A 177 -101.47 55.22 -2.19
CA LEU A 177 -101.44 56.67 -2.41
C LEU A 177 -102.25 57.05 -3.65
N SER A 178 -102.06 56.37 -4.78
CA SER A 178 -102.81 56.63 -6.01
C SER A 178 -104.31 56.41 -5.85
N TYR A 179 -104.71 55.39 -5.08
CA TYR A 179 -106.11 55.17 -4.74
C TYR A 179 -106.68 56.34 -3.91
N ASN A 180 -106.00 56.73 -2.83
CA ASN A 180 -106.45 57.82 -1.96
C ASN A 180 -106.45 59.19 -2.68
N GLU A 181 -105.51 59.41 -3.60
CA GLU A 181 -105.47 60.61 -4.44
C GLU A 181 -106.71 60.71 -5.35
N LYS A 182 -107.09 59.59 -5.99
CA LYS A 182 -108.32 59.52 -6.80
C LYS A 182 -109.57 59.72 -5.96
N GLU A 183 -109.64 59.12 -4.77
CA GLU A 183 -110.76 59.31 -3.84
C GLU A 183 -110.86 60.77 -3.37
N LEU A 184 -109.75 61.40 -3.00
CA LEU A 184 -109.71 62.83 -2.65
C LEU A 184 -110.20 63.71 -3.80
N GLY A 185 -109.76 63.42 -5.03
CA GLY A 185 -110.24 64.09 -6.24
C GLY A 185 -111.74 63.95 -6.45
N ARG A 186 -112.30 62.74 -6.24
CA ARG A 186 -113.75 62.51 -6.31
C ARG A 186 -114.50 63.31 -5.24
N HIS A 187 -114.06 63.27 -3.99
CA HIS A 187 -114.68 64.00 -2.89
C HIS A 187 -114.57 65.52 -3.08
N ARG A 188 -113.45 66.02 -3.64
CA ARG A 188 -113.29 67.45 -4.00
C ARG A 188 -114.34 67.90 -5.00
N ASN A 189 -114.65 67.09 -6.01
CA ASN A 189 -115.67 67.43 -7.00
C ASN A 189 -117.08 67.38 -6.39
N LEU A 190 -117.40 66.35 -5.62
CA LEU A 190 -118.70 66.23 -4.94
C LEU A 190 -118.96 67.35 -3.92
N LEU A 191 -117.92 67.88 -3.26
CA LEU A 191 -118.05 69.02 -2.36
C LEU A 191 -118.38 70.32 -3.12
N LYS A 192 -117.81 70.52 -4.32
CA LYS A 192 -118.15 71.66 -5.19
C LYS A 192 -119.59 71.60 -5.68
N GLU A 193 -120.12 70.39 -5.85
CA GLU A 193 -121.51 70.10 -6.24
C GLU A 193 -122.48 70.07 -5.03
N GLU A 194 -122.01 70.41 -3.81
CA GLU A 194 -122.77 70.33 -2.54
C GLU A 194 -123.34 68.93 -2.20
N ALA A 195 -122.85 67.87 -2.85
CA ALA A 195 -123.34 66.49 -2.73
C ALA A 195 -122.77 65.72 -1.52
N ILE A 196 -121.76 66.27 -0.81
CA ILE A 196 -121.19 65.68 0.40
C ILE A 196 -120.93 66.74 1.49
N ALA A 197 -120.91 66.32 2.76
CA ALA A 197 -120.56 67.17 3.89
C ALA A 197 -119.05 67.47 3.96
N ARG A 198 -118.68 68.70 4.35
CA ARG A 198 -117.28 69.16 4.49
C ARG A 198 -116.38 68.22 5.32
N ILE A 199 -116.91 67.69 6.42
CA ILE A 199 -116.18 66.74 7.29
C ILE A 199 -115.78 65.44 6.55
N LYS A 200 -116.55 65.00 5.54
CA LYS A 200 -116.21 63.82 4.73
C LYS A 200 -115.03 64.12 3.80
N PHE A 201 -114.94 65.35 3.28
CA PHE A 201 -113.79 65.79 2.50
C PHE A 201 -112.52 65.90 3.36
N GLU A 202 -112.62 66.52 4.55
CA GLU A 202 -111.49 66.65 5.49
C GLU A 202 -110.96 65.28 5.96
N ALA A 203 -111.84 64.29 6.14
CA ALA A 203 -111.45 62.90 6.41
C ALA A 203 -110.66 62.27 5.25
N ALA A 204 -111.10 62.46 4.00
CA ALA A 204 -110.39 61.96 2.82
C ALA A 204 -109.04 62.66 2.63
N GLU A 205 -108.96 63.96 2.93
CA GLU A 205 -107.70 64.72 2.91
C GLU A 205 -106.71 64.17 3.94
N THR A 206 -107.17 63.89 5.16
CA THR A 206 -106.35 63.27 6.22
C THR A 206 -105.83 61.89 5.79
N GLN A 207 -106.67 61.06 5.15
CA GLN A 207 -106.26 59.74 4.64
C GLN A 207 -105.22 59.85 3.51
N TYR A 208 -105.37 60.81 2.60
CA TYR A 208 -104.38 61.07 1.56
C TYR A 208 -103.03 61.51 2.15
N VAL A 209 -103.04 62.43 3.12
CA VAL A 209 -101.80 62.88 3.78
C VAL A 209 -101.11 61.72 4.49
N ALA A 210 -101.85 60.88 5.21
CA ALA A 210 -101.31 59.68 5.85
C ALA A 210 -100.68 58.71 4.84
N ALA A 211 -101.37 58.42 3.73
CA ALA A 211 -100.86 57.56 2.65
C ALA A 211 -99.62 58.17 1.97
N ARG A 212 -99.55 59.50 1.84
CA ARG A 212 -98.39 60.22 1.28
C ARG A 212 -97.17 60.07 2.20
N GLU A 213 -97.33 60.31 3.49
CA GLU A 213 -96.23 60.16 4.45
C GLU A 213 -95.74 58.71 4.53
N GLU A 214 -96.65 57.73 4.50
CA GLU A 214 -96.29 56.30 4.44
C GLU A 214 -95.50 55.98 3.16
N ASN A 215 -95.92 56.53 2.02
CA ASN A 215 -95.20 56.36 0.75
C ASN A 215 -93.80 56.99 0.78
N VAL A 216 -93.65 58.20 1.34
CA VAL A 216 -92.35 58.87 1.50
C VAL A 216 -91.45 58.06 2.44
N ALA A 217 -91.98 57.51 3.53
CA ALA A 217 -91.23 56.65 4.43
C ALA A 217 -90.76 55.37 3.72
N ALA A 218 -91.63 54.73 2.93
CA ALA A 218 -91.26 53.57 2.11
C ALA A 218 -90.20 53.92 1.05
N ALA A 219 -90.28 55.11 0.44
CA ALA A 219 -89.29 55.56 -0.55
C ALA A 219 -87.91 55.77 0.10
N LYS A 220 -87.85 56.42 1.27
CA LYS A 220 -86.62 56.55 2.06
C LYS A 220 -86.06 55.19 2.48
N GLN A 221 -86.91 54.20 2.75
CA GLN A 221 -86.48 52.85 3.08
C GLN A 221 -85.81 52.16 1.87
N VAL A 222 -86.33 52.34 0.65
CA VAL A 222 -85.68 51.86 -0.57
C VAL A 222 -84.33 52.53 -0.78
N GLU A 223 -84.23 53.84 -0.60
CA GLU A 223 -82.98 54.60 -0.73
C GLU A 223 -81.89 54.03 0.21
N ARG A 224 -82.23 53.81 1.48
CA ARG A 224 -81.32 53.20 2.47
C ARG A 224 -80.89 51.79 2.08
N ALA A 225 -81.83 50.96 1.60
CA ALA A 225 -81.52 49.59 1.18
C ALA A 225 -80.62 49.56 -0.07
N VAL A 226 -80.84 50.46 -1.04
CA VAL A 226 -79.98 50.59 -2.23
C VAL A 226 -78.58 51.08 -1.84
N ALA A 227 -78.48 52.06 -0.93
CA ALA A 227 -77.19 52.48 -0.39
C ALA A 227 -76.45 51.33 0.34
N GLY A 228 -77.19 50.44 1.01
CA GLY A 228 -76.67 49.20 1.59
C GLY A 228 -76.03 48.26 0.55
N ILE A 229 -76.69 48.06 -0.60
CA ILE A 229 -76.12 47.27 -1.71
C ILE A 229 -74.80 47.87 -2.20
N GLU A 230 -74.75 49.18 -2.40
CA GLU A 230 -73.54 49.85 -2.87
C GLU A 230 -72.38 49.69 -1.87
N ALA A 231 -72.65 49.81 -0.57
CA ALA A 231 -71.67 49.57 0.47
C ALA A 231 -71.17 48.11 0.43
N SER A 232 -72.08 47.13 0.35
CA SER A 232 -71.73 45.71 0.25
C SER A 232 -70.94 45.39 -1.03
N ARG A 233 -71.26 46.03 -2.17
CA ARG A 233 -70.51 45.90 -3.43
C ARG A 233 -69.10 46.48 -3.32
N LYS A 234 -68.92 47.63 -2.65
CA LYS A 234 -67.58 48.18 -2.38
C LYS A 234 -66.74 47.21 -1.55
N ASN A 235 -67.34 46.60 -0.53
CA ASN A 235 -66.67 45.57 0.27
C ASN A 235 -66.31 44.34 -0.56
N LEU A 236 -67.16 43.94 -1.52
CA LEU A 236 -66.90 42.82 -2.42
C LEU A 236 -65.64 43.08 -3.26
N VAL A 237 -65.51 44.26 -3.84
CA VAL A 237 -64.32 44.63 -4.64
C VAL A 237 -63.04 44.58 -3.80
N VAL A 238 -63.08 45.05 -2.54
CA VAL A 238 -61.95 44.95 -1.61
C VAL A 238 -61.60 43.49 -1.29
N ALA A 239 -62.61 42.63 -1.11
CA ALA A 239 -62.41 41.20 -0.86
C ALA A 239 -61.83 40.47 -2.09
N GLU A 240 -62.28 40.80 -3.30
CA GLU A 240 -61.73 40.27 -4.56
C GLU A 240 -60.27 40.67 -4.73
N ALA A 241 -59.95 41.96 -4.55
CA ALA A 241 -58.56 42.44 -4.56
C ALA A 241 -57.68 41.74 -3.50
N SER A 242 -58.24 41.43 -2.33
CA SER A 242 -57.53 40.69 -1.28
C SER A 242 -57.20 39.25 -1.69
N VAL A 243 -58.09 38.58 -2.43
CA VAL A 243 -57.86 37.25 -2.99
C VAL A 243 -56.74 37.29 -4.03
N ASP A 244 -56.76 38.27 -4.93
CA ASP A 244 -55.73 38.45 -5.97
C ASP A 244 -54.36 38.74 -5.36
N MET A 245 -54.29 39.62 -4.36
CA MET A 245 -53.06 39.87 -3.59
C MET A 245 -52.54 38.59 -2.93
N GLY A 246 -53.44 37.79 -2.33
CA GLY A 246 -53.07 36.51 -1.73
C GLY A 246 -52.49 35.50 -2.75
N MET A 247 -53.03 35.44 -3.97
CA MET A 247 -52.46 34.61 -5.04
C MET A 247 -51.07 35.10 -5.45
N ALA A 248 -50.88 36.41 -5.57
CA ALA A 248 -49.58 37.00 -5.88
C ALA A 248 -48.54 36.65 -4.81
N THR A 249 -48.88 36.77 -3.52
CA THR A 249 -48.00 36.37 -2.41
C THR A 249 -47.68 34.88 -2.41
N ILE A 250 -48.63 34.00 -2.76
CA ILE A 250 -48.36 32.57 -2.92
C ILE A 250 -47.33 32.34 -4.02
N LYS A 251 -47.49 32.99 -5.18
CA LYS A 251 -46.58 32.85 -6.32
C LYS A 251 -45.15 33.28 -5.97
N GLU A 252 -45.03 34.41 -5.26
CA GLU A 252 -43.74 34.90 -4.75
C GLU A 252 -43.10 33.90 -3.77
N ALA A 253 -43.87 33.41 -2.79
CA ALA A 253 -43.37 32.43 -1.83
C ALA A 253 -42.98 31.09 -2.50
N GLN A 254 -43.68 30.68 -3.57
CA GLN A 254 -43.30 29.51 -4.37
C GLN A 254 -41.97 29.72 -5.08
N ALA A 255 -41.76 30.89 -5.70
CA ALA A 255 -40.49 31.24 -6.34
C ALA A 255 -39.35 31.26 -5.30
N SER A 256 -39.60 31.77 -4.09
CA SER A 256 -38.63 31.72 -2.98
C SER A 256 -38.28 30.28 -2.58
N VAL A 257 -39.26 29.37 -2.50
CA VAL A 257 -39.01 27.94 -2.23
C VAL A 257 -38.16 27.31 -3.32
N GLU A 258 -38.41 27.65 -4.59
CA GLU A 258 -37.64 27.12 -5.72
C GLU A 258 -36.19 27.62 -5.70
N ALA A 259 -35.97 28.92 -5.45
CA ALA A 259 -34.65 29.50 -5.28
C ALA A 259 -33.89 28.88 -4.08
N ALA A 260 -34.58 28.63 -2.96
CA ALA A 260 -33.99 27.96 -1.80
C ALA A 260 -33.63 26.50 -2.09
N ARG A 261 -34.45 25.77 -2.87
CA ARG A 261 -34.11 24.40 -3.33
C ARG A 261 -32.88 24.40 -4.22
N ALA A 262 -32.80 25.33 -5.18
CA ALA A 262 -31.62 25.47 -6.03
C ALA A 262 -30.35 25.75 -5.20
N SER A 263 -30.48 26.55 -4.15
CA SER A 263 -29.39 26.83 -3.20
C SER A 263 -28.93 25.58 -2.44
N VAL A 264 -29.85 24.69 -2.04
CA VAL A 264 -29.51 23.39 -1.42
C VAL A 264 -28.76 22.51 -2.41
N THR A 265 -29.23 22.41 -3.65
CA THR A 265 -28.55 21.64 -4.70
C THR A 265 -27.13 22.18 -4.93
N LEU A 266 -26.97 23.50 -5.04
CA LEU A 266 -25.65 24.12 -5.21
C LEU A 266 -24.73 23.85 -4.01
N ALA A 267 -25.25 23.90 -2.78
CA ALA A 267 -24.48 23.55 -1.59
C ALA A 267 -24.04 22.07 -1.59
N GLN A 268 -24.87 21.16 -2.11
CA GLN A 268 -24.53 19.74 -2.25
C GLN A 268 -23.46 19.49 -3.31
N VAL A 269 -23.40 20.30 -4.37
CA VAL A 269 -22.30 20.27 -5.35
C VAL A 269 -20.95 20.60 -4.69
N GLY A 270 -20.92 21.30 -3.55
CA GLY A 270 -19.71 21.45 -2.73
C GLY A 270 -19.05 20.11 -2.33
N SER A 271 -19.78 19.00 -2.35
CA SER A 271 -19.22 17.66 -2.13
C SER A 271 -18.16 17.25 -3.16
N PHE A 272 -18.15 17.85 -4.36
CA PHE A 272 -17.07 17.66 -5.33
C PHE A 272 -15.75 18.26 -4.85
N GLU A 273 -15.78 19.37 -4.12
CA GLU A 273 -14.56 19.94 -3.51
C GLU A 273 -13.95 18.96 -2.51
N ALA A 274 -14.79 18.31 -1.69
CA ALA A 274 -14.34 17.28 -0.75
C ALA A 274 -13.75 16.06 -1.47
N GLN A 275 -14.30 15.65 -2.64
CA GLN A 275 -13.72 14.57 -3.45
C GLN A 275 -12.36 14.95 -4.02
N VAL A 276 -12.17 16.20 -4.46
CA VAL A 276 -10.86 16.69 -4.91
C VAL A 276 -9.85 16.65 -3.77
N ARG A 277 -10.23 17.12 -2.57
CA ARG A 277 -9.38 17.04 -1.37
C ARG A 277 -9.07 15.60 -0.95
N GLU A 278 -10.00 14.68 -1.15
CA GLU A 278 -9.78 13.26 -0.89
C GLU A 278 -8.72 12.67 -1.83
N LYS A 279 -8.71 13.07 -3.11
CA LYS A 279 -7.63 12.74 -4.04
C LYS A 279 -6.29 13.36 -3.67
N GLU A 280 -6.28 14.56 -3.11
CA GLU A 280 -5.06 15.16 -2.56
C GLU A 280 -4.50 14.35 -1.37
N VAL A 281 -5.36 13.84 -0.48
CA VAL A 281 -4.92 12.93 0.60
C VAL A 281 -4.36 11.63 0.03
N GLU A 282 -5.01 11.04 -0.97
CA GLU A 282 -4.54 9.81 -1.62
C GLU A 282 -3.15 10.01 -2.26
N THR A 283 -2.96 11.11 -2.99
CA THR A 283 -1.66 11.44 -3.59
C THR A 283 -0.58 11.72 -2.53
N ALA A 284 -0.91 12.42 -1.44
CA ALA A 284 0.01 12.64 -0.33
C ALA A 284 0.41 11.32 0.36
N LYS A 285 -0.53 10.39 0.54
CA LYS A 285 -0.24 9.04 1.07
C LYS A 285 0.65 8.25 0.13
N GLY A 286 0.42 8.34 -1.17
CA GLY A 286 1.31 7.75 -2.18
C GLY A 286 2.74 8.29 -2.10
N MET A 287 2.92 9.60 -1.87
CA MET A 287 4.24 10.21 -1.66
C MET A 287 4.90 9.71 -0.36
N LEU A 288 4.13 9.58 0.72
CA LEU A 288 4.64 9.02 1.98
C LEU A 288 5.10 7.57 1.82
N GLU A 289 4.34 6.74 1.12
CA GLU A 289 4.77 5.37 0.83
C GLU A 289 6.04 5.33 -0.01
N LYS A 290 6.14 6.18 -1.05
CA LYS A 290 7.39 6.32 -1.82
C LYS A 290 8.57 6.72 -0.94
N ALA A 291 8.38 7.68 -0.04
CA ALA A 291 9.42 8.12 0.90
C ALA A 291 9.83 7.00 1.88
N ARG A 292 8.86 6.21 2.37
CA ARG A 292 9.12 5.06 3.24
C ARG A 292 9.93 3.98 2.53
N ARG A 293 9.65 3.70 1.24
CA ARG A 293 10.45 2.76 0.45
C ARG A 293 11.86 3.25 0.19
N ALA A 294 12.04 4.55 -0.02
CA ALA A 294 13.37 5.14 -0.11
C ALA A 294 14.13 5.03 1.22
N LEU A 295 13.46 5.21 2.36
CA LEU A 295 14.03 5.00 3.68
C LEU A 295 14.45 3.54 3.90
N GLU A 296 13.58 2.58 3.55
CA GLU A 296 13.87 1.14 3.64
C GLU A 296 15.10 0.76 2.80
N SER A 297 15.18 1.27 1.57
CA SER A 297 16.35 1.07 0.71
C SER A 297 17.62 1.65 1.34
N ALA A 298 17.58 2.88 1.84
CA ALA A 298 18.74 3.52 2.46
C ALA A 298 19.19 2.82 3.75
N GLN A 299 18.24 2.22 4.49
CA GLN A 299 18.55 1.37 5.65
C GLN A 299 19.23 0.07 5.23
N ALA A 300 18.75 -0.60 4.17
CA ALA A 300 19.37 -1.80 3.64
C ALA A 300 20.80 -1.52 3.14
N ASP A 301 21.00 -0.42 2.42
CA ASP A 301 22.33 0.00 1.95
C ASP A 301 23.28 0.26 3.13
N LEU A 302 22.78 0.86 4.23
CA LEU A 302 23.56 1.07 5.43
C LEU A 302 23.87 -0.25 6.15
N GLU A 303 22.94 -1.20 6.21
CA GLU A 303 23.21 -2.52 6.78
C GLU A 303 24.23 -3.32 5.96
N ASP A 304 24.25 -3.15 4.64
CA ASP A 304 25.27 -3.75 3.76
C ASP A 304 26.70 -3.21 3.99
N THR A 305 26.85 -2.16 4.80
CA THR A 305 28.18 -1.76 5.33
C THR A 305 28.74 -2.75 6.35
N ARG A 306 27.90 -3.61 6.93
CA ARG A 306 28.31 -4.67 7.85
C ARG A 306 28.54 -5.95 7.07
N VAL A 307 29.77 -6.45 7.13
CA VAL A 307 30.14 -7.68 6.43
C VAL A 307 30.03 -8.84 7.40
N HIS A 308 29.15 -9.79 7.07
CA HIS A 308 28.88 -10.99 7.87
C HIS A 308 29.49 -12.24 7.22
N ALA A 309 29.74 -13.26 8.04
CA ALA A 309 30.24 -14.55 7.56
C ALA A 309 29.20 -15.27 6.68
N PRO A 310 29.51 -15.63 5.42
CA PRO A 310 28.58 -16.36 4.56
C PRO A 310 28.43 -17.83 4.95
N VAL A 311 29.44 -18.40 5.61
CA VAL A 311 29.49 -19.81 6.04
C VAL A 311 30.14 -19.92 7.42
N ASN A 312 29.94 -21.06 8.08
CA ASN A 312 30.74 -21.44 9.23
C ASN A 312 32.18 -21.72 8.77
N GLY A 313 33.18 -21.24 9.51
CA GLY A 313 34.57 -21.44 9.12
C GLY A 313 35.57 -20.82 10.07
N THR A 314 36.84 -20.94 9.74
CA THR A 314 37.94 -20.27 10.44
C THR A 314 38.52 -19.18 9.55
N VAL A 315 38.83 -18.03 10.13
CA VAL A 315 39.44 -16.91 9.43
C VAL A 315 40.84 -17.29 8.97
N LEU A 316 41.04 -17.42 7.66
CA LEU A 316 42.33 -17.76 7.05
C LEU A 316 43.24 -16.53 7.02
N SER A 317 42.74 -15.43 6.45
CA SER A 317 43.48 -14.19 6.32
C SER A 317 42.54 -12.98 6.27
N LYS A 318 43.08 -11.82 6.66
CA LYS A 318 42.44 -10.52 6.44
C LYS A 318 43.03 -9.88 5.19
N VAL A 319 42.18 -9.60 4.20
CA VAL A 319 42.62 -9.14 2.88
C VAL A 319 42.78 -7.61 2.84
N VAL A 320 42.13 -6.89 3.76
CA VAL A 320 42.13 -5.42 3.83
C VAL A 320 42.54 -4.92 5.22
N GLN A 321 42.96 -3.66 5.31
CA GLN A 321 43.31 -3.01 6.58
C GLN A 321 42.29 -1.92 6.99
N PRO A 322 42.11 -1.65 8.29
CA PRO A 322 41.33 -0.50 8.75
C PRO A 322 41.86 0.81 8.14
N GLY A 323 40.94 1.66 7.65
CA GLY A 323 41.27 2.92 6.97
C GLY A 323 41.44 2.80 5.46
N GLU A 324 41.53 1.59 4.90
CA GLU A 324 41.61 1.35 3.46
C GLU A 324 40.26 1.64 2.78
N VAL A 325 40.29 2.20 1.58
CA VAL A 325 39.09 2.46 0.76
C VAL A 325 38.89 1.31 -0.20
N ILE A 326 37.73 0.68 -0.13
CA ILE A 326 37.41 -0.54 -0.89
C ILE A 326 36.14 -0.36 -1.70
N SER A 327 36.07 -1.10 -2.81
CA SER A 327 34.89 -1.17 -3.67
C SER A 327 34.05 -2.39 -3.33
N ALA A 328 32.79 -2.37 -3.75
CA ALA A 328 31.91 -3.54 -3.71
C ALA A 328 32.56 -4.72 -4.44
N GLY A 329 32.47 -5.91 -3.85
CA GLY A 329 33.11 -7.13 -4.31
C GLY A 329 34.50 -7.38 -3.74
N THR A 330 35.18 -6.38 -3.15
CA THR A 330 36.50 -6.60 -2.52
C THR A 330 36.36 -7.48 -1.28
N PRO A 331 37.07 -8.63 -1.18
CA PRO A 331 37.07 -9.48 0.00
C PRO A 331 37.64 -8.74 1.22
N LEU A 332 36.97 -8.78 2.37
CA LEU A 332 37.54 -8.29 3.64
C LEU A 332 38.29 -9.40 4.35
N VAL A 333 37.68 -10.59 4.37
CA VAL A 333 38.15 -11.77 5.09
C VAL A 333 37.94 -13.00 4.22
N THR A 334 38.94 -13.87 4.19
CA THR A 334 38.84 -15.20 3.60
C THR A 334 38.60 -16.21 4.72
N LEU A 335 37.52 -16.98 4.60
CA LEU A 335 37.16 -18.07 5.51
C LEU A 335 37.51 -19.40 4.86
N ILE A 336 37.88 -20.38 5.68
CA ILE A 336 38.04 -21.76 5.26
C ILE A 336 37.32 -22.68 6.23
N ASP A 337 36.64 -23.69 5.71
CA ASP A 337 36.09 -24.74 6.55
C ASP A 337 37.21 -25.74 6.91
N MET A 338 37.63 -25.73 8.17
CA MET A 338 38.71 -26.58 8.68
C MET A 338 38.30 -28.05 8.81
N ASP A 339 37.01 -28.33 8.75
CA ASP A 339 36.45 -29.68 8.85
C ASP A 339 36.24 -30.30 7.44
N ALA A 340 36.35 -29.49 6.38
CA ALA A 340 36.24 -29.85 4.97
C ALA A 340 37.55 -29.57 4.19
N LEU A 341 38.60 -30.34 4.51
CA LEU A 341 39.91 -30.24 3.86
C LEU A 341 40.15 -31.38 2.85
N TYR A 342 40.91 -31.10 1.80
CA TYR A 342 41.33 -32.09 0.80
C TYR A 342 42.82 -31.98 0.49
N LEU A 343 43.46 -33.10 0.19
CA LEU A 343 44.83 -33.13 -0.32
C LEU A 343 44.81 -33.00 -1.84
N ARG A 344 45.48 -31.98 -2.39
CA ARG A 344 45.71 -31.86 -3.83
C ARG A 344 47.05 -32.50 -4.18
N VAL A 345 47.01 -33.52 -5.03
CA VAL A 345 48.20 -34.21 -5.55
C VAL A 345 48.25 -34.09 -7.07
N PHE A 346 49.45 -34.15 -7.65
CA PHE A 346 49.66 -34.09 -9.09
C PHE A 346 50.24 -35.41 -9.58
N LEU A 347 49.45 -36.15 -10.37
CA LEU A 347 49.81 -37.49 -10.82
C LEU A 347 50.04 -37.53 -12.34
N PRO A 348 51.09 -38.21 -12.82
CA PRO A 348 51.31 -38.41 -14.25
C PRO A 348 50.13 -39.13 -14.92
N ASN A 349 49.89 -38.83 -16.20
CA ASN A 349 48.79 -39.40 -17.00
C ASN A 349 48.62 -40.93 -16.87
N HIS A 350 49.72 -41.69 -16.95
CA HIS A 350 49.69 -43.16 -16.90
C HIS A 350 49.21 -43.74 -15.54
N ILE A 351 49.28 -42.93 -14.48
CA ILE A 351 48.75 -43.25 -13.15
C ILE A 351 47.33 -42.70 -13.01
N ALA A 352 47.10 -41.45 -13.42
CA ALA A 352 45.80 -40.80 -13.36
C ALA A 352 44.71 -41.59 -14.08
N GLY A 353 45.01 -42.19 -15.25
CA GLY A 353 44.07 -43.03 -15.99
C GLY A 353 43.68 -44.35 -15.32
N LYS A 354 44.42 -44.80 -14.30
CA LYS A 354 44.11 -46.00 -13.50
C LYS A 354 43.28 -45.68 -12.25
N LEU A 355 43.20 -44.41 -11.86
CA LEU A 355 42.44 -43.97 -10.70
C LEU A 355 40.94 -43.98 -10.98
N ARG A 356 40.15 -44.21 -9.93
CA ARG A 356 38.70 -44.04 -9.91
C ARG A 356 38.31 -43.19 -8.70
N ILE A 357 37.27 -42.38 -8.89
CA ILE A 357 36.61 -41.69 -7.78
C ILE A 357 36.17 -42.75 -6.76
N GLY A 358 36.49 -42.51 -5.49
CA GLY A 358 36.26 -43.43 -4.37
C GLY A 358 37.42 -44.36 -4.03
N ASN A 359 38.55 -44.35 -4.75
CA ASN A 359 39.71 -45.12 -4.31
C ASN A 359 40.13 -44.69 -2.89
N PRO A 360 40.30 -45.62 -1.93
CA PRO A 360 40.69 -45.26 -0.58
C PRO A 360 42.15 -44.82 -0.56
N VAL A 361 42.42 -43.77 0.21
CA VAL A 361 43.72 -43.13 0.35
C VAL A 361 44.07 -43.01 1.82
N LYS A 362 45.32 -43.34 2.14
CA LYS A 362 45.93 -43.02 3.44
C LYS A 362 46.82 -41.80 3.27
N VAL A 363 46.53 -40.74 4.03
CA VAL A 363 47.29 -39.48 4.00
C VAL A 363 48.12 -39.36 5.26
N VAL A 364 49.43 -39.15 5.12
CA VAL A 364 50.38 -38.94 6.21
C VAL A 364 51.00 -37.56 6.04
N PRO A 365 50.64 -36.58 6.88
CA PRO A 365 51.25 -35.26 6.85
C PRO A 365 52.71 -35.32 7.28
N ASP A 366 53.59 -34.56 6.64
CA ASP A 366 55.03 -34.56 6.95
C ASP A 366 55.30 -34.11 8.40
N ALA A 367 54.44 -33.24 8.93
CA ALA A 367 54.48 -32.77 10.31
C ALA A 367 54.10 -33.85 11.33
N PHE A 368 53.39 -34.90 10.91
CA PHE A 368 52.83 -35.96 11.77
C PHE A 368 53.06 -37.36 11.16
N GLN A 369 54.33 -37.75 10.96
CA GLN A 369 54.75 -38.99 10.29
C GLN A 369 54.26 -40.30 10.95
N ARG A 370 53.56 -40.23 12.09
CA ARG A 370 53.01 -41.39 12.83
C ARG A 370 51.48 -41.44 12.83
N GLU A 371 50.81 -40.46 12.24
CA GLU A 371 49.34 -40.39 12.18
C GLU A 371 48.87 -40.53 10.73
N GLU A 372 48.01 -41.51 10.46
CA GLU A 372 47.37 -41.71 9.16
C GLU A 372 45.95 -41.15 9.19
N PHE A 373 45.61 -40.37 8.16
CA PHE A 373 44.26 -39.84 7.94
C PHE A 373 43.58 -40.61 6.82
N ASP A 374 42.38 -41.11 7.10
CA ASP A 374 41.54 -41.78 6.12
C ASP A 374 40.96 -40.78 5.13
N ALA A 375 41.09 -41.10 3.85
CA ALA A 375 40.68 -40.24 2.76
C ALA A 375 40.24 -41.06 1.55
N TYR A 376 39.67 -40.41 0.54
CA TYR A 376 39.35 -41.06 -0.73
C TYR A 376 39.54 -40.11 -1.91
N VAL A 377 39.77 -40.66 -3.10
CA VAL A 377 39.84 -39.87 -4.34
C VAL A 377 38.47 -39.26 -4.62
N TYR A 378 38.35 -37.94 -4.47
CA TYR A 378 37.09 -37.21 -4.64
C TYR A 378 36.91 -36.70 -6.07
N GLN A 379 37.98 -36.16 -6.66
CA GLN A 379 37.94 -35.59 -8.00
C GLN A 379 39.25 -35.86 -8.73
N ILE A 380 39.14 -36.20 -10.01
CA ILE A 380 40.27 -36.28 -10.95
C ILE A 380 40.00 -35.19 -11.99
N SER A 381 40.93 -34.26 -12.20
CA SER A 381 40.75 -33.21 -13.20
C SER A 381 40.75 -33.79 -14.62
N ASP A 382 39.87 -33.32 -15.49
CA ASP A 382 39.86 -33.66 -16.92
C ASP A 382 40.88 -32.84 -17.72
N LYS A 383 41.46 -31.81 -17.11
CA LYS A 383 42.47 -30.94 -17.72
C LYS A 383 43.85 -31.29 -17.17
N ALA A 384 44.78 -31.55 -18.08
CA ALA A 384 46.18 -31.69 -17.72
C ALA A 384 46.78 -30.32 -17.37
N GLU A 385 47.51 -30.26 -16.26
CA GLU A 385 48.24 -29.08 -15.81
C GLU A 385 49.75 -29.30 -15.99
N PHE A 386 50.50 -28.21 -16.22
CA PHE A 386 51.95 -28.27 -16.30
C PHE A 386 52.53 -28.26 -14.89
N THR A 387 53.51 -29.12 -14.59
CA THR A 387 54.20 -29.12 -13.30
C THR A 387 54.79 -27.72 -13.02
N PRO A 388 54.55 -27.10 -11.85
CA PRO A 388 55.04 -25.77 -11.54
C PRO A 388 56.54 -25.79 -11.24
N LYS A 389 57.37 -25.93 -12.28
CA LYS A 389 58.78 -25.50 -12.28
C LYS A 389 59.10 -24.89 -13.65
N ASN A 390 59.59 -23.65 -13.62
CA ASN A 390 60.35 -23.08 -14.73
C ASN A 390 61.61 -23.93 -14.92
N VAL A 391 61.79 -24.50 -16.11
CA VAL A 391 63.04 -25.18 -16.46
C VAL A 391 63.42 -24.83 -17.90
N GLU A 392 64.54 -24.13 -18.06
CA GLU A 392 65.23 -23.98 -19.33
C GLU A 392 66.20 -25.15 -19.50
N THR A 393 65.90 -26.06 -20.43
CA THR A 393 66.84 -26.87 -21.24
C THR A 393 66.06 -27.85 -22.12
N LYS A 394 66.68 -28.29 -23.22
CA LYS A 394 66.01 -28.84 -24.40
C LYS A 394 65.41 -30.27 -24.28
N ASP A 395 65.38 -30.89 -23.09
CA ASP A 395 64.98 -32.30 -22.92
C ASP A 395 63.84 -32.60 -21.92
N GLU A 396 63.07 -31.61 -21.44
CA GLU A 396 61.93 -31.89 -20.56
C GLU A 396 60.57 -31.40 -21.10
N ARG A 397 60.06 -32.12 -22.11
CA ARG A 397 58.69 -31.95 -22.62
C ARG A 397 57.91 -33.28 -22.65
N THR A 398 57.61 -33.84 -21.48
CA THR A 398 56.48 -34.81 -21.30
C THR A 398 56.13 -35.05 -19.83
N LYS A 399 55.63 -34.02 -19.12
CA LYS A 399 55.02 -34.20 -17.78
C LYS A 399 53.67 -33.49 -17.70
N LEU A 400 52.71 -33.97 -18.49
CA LEU A 400 51.30 -33.66 -18.24
C LEU A 400 50.91 -34.39 -16.94
N VAL A 401 50.63 -33.61 -15.90
CA VAL A 401 50.11 -34.10 -14.63
C VAL A 401 48.65 -33.72 -14.51
N PHE A 402 47.87 -34.59 -13.90
CA PHE A 402 46.48 -34.32 -13.59
C PHE A 402 46.37 -34.06 -12.10
N SER A 403 45.70 -32.97 -11.72
CA SER A 403 45.41 -32.71 -10.32
C SER A 403 44.33 -33.68 -9.85
N VAL A 404 44.60 -34.37 -8.75
CA VAL A 404 43.63 -35.24 -8.08
C VAL A 404 43.37 -34.64 -6.71
N LYS A 405 42.09 -34.37 -6.40
CA LYS A 405 41.65 -33.97 -5.07
C LYS A 405 41.29 -35.22 -4.27
N ILE A 406 41.91 -35.38 -3.12
CA ILE A 406 41.70 -36.47 -2.19
C ILE A 406 41.01 -35.89 -0.96
N TRP A 407 39.74 -36.24 -0.75
CA TRP A 407 38.95 -35.71 0.35
C TRP A 407 39.32 -36.39 1.67
N LEU A 408 39.63 -35.60 2.70
CA LEU A 408 39.96 -36.10 4.03
C LEU A 408 38.66 -36.37 4.79
N LEU A 409 38.47 -37.59 5.31
CA LEU A 409 37.24 -37.95 6.01
C LEU A 409 37.11 -37.27 7.39
N SER A 410 38.21 -36.82 7.97
CA SER A 410 38.20 -36.13 9.25
C SER A 410 39.49 -35.35 9.48
N ASN A 411 39.36 -34.12 9.99
CA ASN A 411 40.47 -33.36 10.57
C ASN A 411 40.42 -33.46 12.10
N LYS A 412 40.70 -34.66 12.63
CA LYS A 412 40.65 -34.93 14.09
C LYS A 412 41.55 -33.93 14.83
N ASP A 413 41.02 -33.34 15.89
CA ASP A 413 41.67 -32.33 16.74
C ASP A 413 42.16 -31.06 16.00
N ARG A 414 41.69 -30.80 14.77
CA ARG A 414 42.11 -29.67 13.91
C ARG A 414 43.62 -29.55 13.74
N LYS A 415 44.33 -30.69 13.72
CA LYS A 415 45.78 -30.76 13.54
C LYS A 415 46.21 -30.42 12.12
N LEU A 416 45.39 -30.75 11.14
CA LEU A 416 45.67 -30.47 9.73
C LEU A 416 45.37 -29.01 9.42
N LYS A 417 46.31 -28.38 8.70
CA LYS A 417 46.21 -26.98 8.28
C LYS A 417 46.37 -26.87 6.76
N PRO A 418 45.66 -25.93 6.11
CA PRO A 418 45.91 -25.59 4.71
C PRO A 418 47.40 -25.24 4.47
N GLY A 419 47.94 -25.68 3.34
CA GLY A 419 49.34 -25.53 2.95
C GLY A 419 50.29 -26.62 3.47
N MET A 420 49.84 -27.50 4.37
CA MET A 420 50.66 -28.58 4.93
C MET A 420 50.99 -29.62 3.84
N PRO A 421 52.28 -29.96 3.62
CA PRO A 421 52.64 -31.05 2.74
C PRO A 421 52.29 -32.40 3.39
N ALA A 422 51.80 -33.32 2.58
CA ALA A 422 51.49 -34.68 3.02
C ALA A 422 51.76 -35.69 1.90
N GLU A 423 52.15 -36.89 2.30
CA GLU A 423 52.25 -38.05 1.44
C GLU A 423 50.91 -38.82 1.44
N ALA A 424 50.46 -39.25 0.27
CA ALA A 424 49.27 -40.05 0.07
C ALA A 424 49.64 -41.39 -0.55
N THR A 425 49.15 -42.47 0.06
CA THR A 425 49.19 -43.81 -0.53
C THR A 425 47.78 -44.20 -0.99
N ILE A 426 47.58 -44.23 -2.29
CA ILE A 426 46.31 -44.56 -2.94
C ILE A 426 46.28 -46.07 -3.24
N ASP A 427 45.19 -46.75 -2.87
CA ASP A 427 44.95 -48.15 -3.26
C ASP A 427 44.12 -48.20 -4.55
N LEU A 428 44.70 -48.74 -5.62
CA LEU A 428 44.07 -48.80 -6.95
C LEU A 428 43.08 -49.96 -7.09
N THR A 429 43.07 -50.91 -6.15
CA THR A 429 42.32 -52.18 -6.27
C THR A 429 40.93 -52.13 -5.67
N ARG A 430 40.62 -51.08 -4.89
CA ARG A 430 39.37 -50.93 -4.14
C ARG A 430 38.74 -49.59 -4.44
N THR A 431 37.41 -49.56 -4.42
CA THR A 431 36.63 -48.31 -4.49
C THR A 431 35.62 -48.34 -3.35
N VAL A 432 35.57 -47.27 -2.57
CA VAL A 432 34.58 -47.07 -1.52
C VAL A 432 33.42 -46.27 -2.11
N SER A 433 32.19 -46.56 -1.68
CA SER A 433 31.01 -45.76 -2.05
C SER A 433 31.18 -44.33 -1.53
N VAL A 434 31.28 -43.38 -2.45
CA VAL A 434 31.40 -41.96 -2.13
C VAL A 434 29.99 -41.43 -1.89
N GLY A 435 29.68 -41.01 -0.66
CA GLY A 435 28.48 -40.21 -0.40
C GLY A 435 28.57 -38.90 -1.20
N GLN A 436 27.44 -38.40 -1.69
CA GLN A 436 27.39 -37.04 -2.27
C GLN A 436 28.04 -36.04 -1.29
N GLU A 437 28.57 -34.94 -1.84
CA GLU A 437 29.14 -33.81 -1.07
C GLU A 437 28.49 -33.72 0.31
N PRO A 438 29.26 -33.59 1.41
CA PRO A 438 28.66 -33.12 2.63
C PRO A 438 28.10 -31.75 2.28
N VAL A 439 26.80 -31.69 2.01
CA VAL A 439 26.04 -30.46 1.92
C VAL A 439 26.42 -29.74 3.19
N THR A 440 27.18 -28.65 3.04
CA THR A 440 27.49 -27.76 4.16
C THR A 440 26.14 -27.47 4.78
N THR A 441 25.92 -28.03 5.98
CA THR A 441 24.61 -28.00 6.60
C THR A 441 24.31 -26.56 6.96
N GLY A 442 23.71 -25.83 6.01
CA GLY A 442 22.86 -24.69 6.28
C GLY A 442 21.63 -25.22 6.98
N LYS A 443 21.77 -25.50 8.28
CA LYS A 443 20.65 -25.70 9.16
C LYS A 443 20.20 -24.31 9.59
N GLY A 444 19.13 -23.80 8.97
CA GLY A 444 18.55 -22.50 9.30
C GLY A 444 17.30 -22.26 8.49
N ASP A 445 16.17 -22.32 9.18
CA ASP A 445 14.84 -21.83 8.77
C ASP A 445 14.84 -20.35 8.34
#